data_AF-A0A6L8T2S9-F1
#
_entry.id   AF-A0A6L8T2S9-F1
#
_cell.length_a   1.000
_cell.length_b   1.000
_cell.length_c   1.000
_cell.angle_alpha   90.00
_cell.angle_beta   90.00
_cell.angle_gamma   90.00
#
_symmetry.space_group_name_H-M   'P 1'
#
loop_
_entity.id
_entity.type
_entity.pdbx_description
1 polymer ?
#
loop_
_entity_poly.entity_id
_entity_poly.type
_entity_poly.pdbx_seq_one_letter_code
_entity_poly.pdbx_strand_id
1 'polypeptide(L)'
;MTDFEQIHQLKISLIEKGWDIEEKYSNDGFGKLVGYHIFARRCDWHGKFTYALTGHIISFCEICETISESRALLDTVQKLHDKCTRAWIDFPNEIPFQTATNEIKADIIFQPFETAREYHVNDKRYFR
;
A
#
# COMPACT_ATOMS: atom_id res chain seq x y z
N MET A 1 -15.91 -12.90 -15.77
CA MET A 1 -14.58 -12.62 -15.23
C MET A 1 -14.46 -13.36 -13.91
N THR A 2 -13.49 -14.25 -13.77
CA THR A 2 -13.26 -15.02 -12.54
C THR A 2 -12.77 -14.10 -11.41
N ASP A 3 -12.86 -14.56 -10.15
CA ASP A 3 -12.33 -13.80 -9.01
C ASP A 3 -10.83 -13.52 -9.17
N PHE A 4 -10.06 -14.48 -9.69
CA PHE A 4 -8.62 -14.32 -9.92
C PHE A 4 -8.28 -13.31 -11.01
N GLU A 5 -9.09 -13.25 -12.08
CA GLU A 5 -8.96 -12.21 -13.10
C GLU A 5 -9.22 -10.82 -12.50
N GLN A 6 -10.25 -10.68 -11.66
CA GLN A 6 -10.54 -9.42 -10.97
C GLN A 6 -9.43 -9.01 -9.99
N ILE A 7 -8.92 -9.96 -9.20
CA ILE A 7 -7.76 -9.75 -8.31
C ILE A 7 -6.57 -9.21 -9.12
N HIS A 8 -6.29 -9.81 -10.28
CA HIS A 8 -5.18 -9.39 -11.12
C HIS A 8 -5.37 -7.96 -11.66
N GLN A 9 -6.58 -7.62 -12.11
CA GLN A 9 -6.91 -6.26 -12.58
C GLN A 9 -6.78 -5.21 -11.47
N LEU A 10 -7.20 -5.51 -10.25
CA LEU A 10 -7.04 -4.59 -9.11
C LEU A 10 -5.56 -4.34 -8.80
N LYS A 11 -4.73 -5.38 -8.82
CA LYS A 11 -3.27 -5.26 -8.61
C LYS A 11 -2.61 -4.42 -9.70
N ILE A 12 -2.93 -4.68 -10.97
CA ILE A 12 -2.44 -3.87 -12.10
C ILE A 12 -2.86 -2.41 -11.92
N SER A 13 -4.12 -2.15 -11.57
CA SER A 13 -4.62 -0.79 -11.35
C SER A 13 -3.86 -0.04 -10.25
N LEU A 14 -3.40 -0.72 -9.20
CA LEU A 14 -2.55 -0.12 -8.16
C LEU A 14 -1.14 0.17 -8.69
N ILE A 15 -0.55 -0.76 -9.44
CA ILE A 15 0.77 -0.58 -10.07
C ILE A 15 0.78 0.59 -11.05
N GLU A 16 -0.24 0.70 -11.90
CA GLU A 16 -0.40 1.84 -12.83
C GLU A 16 -0.52 3.18 -12.09
N LYS A 17 -1.02 3.16 -10.85
CA LYS A 17 -1.09 4.35 -9.98
C LYS A 17 0.21 4.61 -9.21
N GLY A 18 1.25 3.79 -9.38
CA GLY A 18 2.55 3.95 -8.75
C GLY A 18 2.73 3.19 -7.43
N TRP A 19 1.89 2.21 -7.14
CA TRP A 19 2.06 1.34 -5.96
C TRP A 19 2.80 0.06 -6.32
N ASP A 20 3.78 -0.32 -5.51
CA ASP A 20 4.36 -1.65 -5.55
C ASP A 20 3.50 -2.63 -4.75
N ILE A 21 3.29 -3.83 -5.29
CA ILE A 21 2.52 -4.88 -4.62
C ILE A 21 3.45 -5.98 -4.15
N GLU A 22 3.35 -6.35 -2.88
CA GLU A 22 4.02 -7.52 -2.31
C GLU A 22 2.97 -8.45 -1.70
N GLU A 23 3.13 -9.74 -1.94
CA GLU A 23 2.26 -10.78 -1.38
C GLU A 23 3.09 -11.73 -0.53
N LYS A 24 2.60 -12.05 0.68
CA LYS A 24 3.22 -13.02 1.58
C LYS A 24 2.19 -14.05 2.00
N TYR A 25 2.50 -15.31 1.74
CA TYR A 25 1.77 -16.46 2.27
C TYR A 25 2.56 -17.00 3.47
N SER A 26 1.95 -17.04 4.64
CA SER A 26 2.65 -17.46 5.86
C SER A 26 1.70 -17.97 6.94
N ASN A 27 2.23 -18.77 7.85
CA ASN A 27 1.56 -19.12 9.11
C ASN A 27 1.84 -18.11 10.23
N ASP A 28 2.79 -17.18 10.03
CA ASP A 28 3.07 -16.07 10.94
C ASP A 28 1.78 -15.28 11.24
N GLY A 29 1.40 -15.21 12.52
CA GLY A 29 0.19 -14.51 12.97
C GLY A 29 -1.11 -15.32 12.88
N PHE A 30 -1.11 -16.50 12.25
CA PHE A 30 -2.30 -17.34 12.06
C PHE A 30 -2.22 -18.72 12.72
N GLY A 31 -1.20 -18.95 13.54
CA GLY A 31 -1.01 -20.21 14.26
C GLY A 31 -0.77 -21.39 13.31
N LYS A 32 -1.75 -22.30 13.18
CA LYS A 32 -1.66 -23.49 12.30
C LYS A 32 -2.24 -23.26 10.90
N LEU A 33 -2.89 -22.12 10.65
CA LEU A 33 -3.47 -21.80 9.36
C LEU A 33 -2.45 -21.09 8.47
N VAL A 34 -2.57 -21.28 7.15
CA VAL A 34 -1.83 -20.47 6.18
C VAL A 34 -2.67 -19.25 5.88
N GLY A 35 -2.18 -18.07 6.26
CA GLY A 35 -2.79 -16.80 5.92
C GLY A 35 -2.09 -16.14 4.74
N TYR A 36 -2.78 -15.14 4.21
CA TYR A 36 -2.33 -14.30 3.10
C TYR A 36 -2.25 -12.85 3.55
N HIS A 37 -1.10 -12.24 3.35
CA HIS A 37 -0.90 -10.81 3.47
C HIS A 37 -0.67 -10.23 2.08
N ILE A 38 -1.32 -9.11 1.80
CA ILE A 38 -1.01 -8.27 0.65
C ILE A 38 -0.63 -6.88 1.13
N PHE A 39 0.48 -6.38 0.60
CA PHE A 39 1.00 -5.06 0.87
C PHE A 39 0.96 -4.22 -0.39
N ALA A 40 0.52 -2.97 -0.27
CA ALA A 40 0.73 -1.93 -1.27
C ALA A 40 1.72 -0.92 -0.69
N ARG A 41 2.81 -0.68 -1.41
CA ARG A 41 3.90 0.17 -0.96
C ARG A 41 4.20 1.28 -1.95
N ARG A 42 4.63 2.42 -1.44
CA ARG A 42 5.00 3.58 -2.26
C ARG A 42 6.07 4.41 -1.57
N CYS A 43 7.03 4.90 -2.35
CA CYS A 43 8.12 5.75 -1.85
C CYS A 43 7.91 7.24 -2.11
N ASP A 44 7.11 7.60 -3.12
CA ASP A 44 6.67 8.98 -3.37
C ASP A 44 5.25 9.21 -2.85
N TRP A 45 4.93 10.44 -2.52
CA TRP A 45 3.55 10.85 -2.25
C TRP A 45 3.26 12.18 -2.93
N HIS A 46 2.29 12.19 -3.84
CA HIS A 46 1.97 13.36 -4.69
C HIS A 46 3.20 14.01 -5.32
N GLY A 47 4.14 13.18 -5.80
CA GLY A 47 5.36 13.66 -6.44
C GLY A 47 6.43 14.15 -5.47
N LYS A 48 6.37 13.82 -4.18
CA LYS A 48 7.40 14.17 -3.18
C LYS A 48 7.98 12.96 -2.48
N PHE A 49 9.29 12.99 -2.25
CA PHE A 49 9.97 12.16 -1.26
C PHE A 49 9.91 12.85 0.09
N THR A 50 9.27 12.19 1.05
CA THR A 50 9.12 12.72 2.40
C THR A 50 9.83 11.82 3.40
N TYR A 51 10.27 12.42 4.51
CA TYR A 51 10.89 11.70 5.61
C TYR A 51 9.88 11.65 6.75
N ALA A 52 9.11 10.56 6.81
CA ALA A 52 8.21 10.30 7.93
C ALA A 52 8.98 9.65 9.09
N LEU A 53 8.49 9.86 10.31
CA LEU A 53 9.12 9.32 11.53
C LEU A 53 9.20 7.79 11.51
N THR A 54 8.24 7.13 10.86
CA THR A 54 8.15 5.67 10.78
C THR A 54 8.88 5.04 9.59
N GLY A 55 9.49 5.87 8.74
CA GLY A 55 10.31 5.43 7.61
C GLY A 55 9.85 5.98 6.26
N HIS A 56 10.57 5.57 5.21
CA HIS A 56 10.50 6.21 3.89
C HIS A 56 9.42 5.61 2.97
N ILE A 57 8.75 4.53 3.40
CA ILE A 57 7.86 3.75 2.56
C ILE A 57 6.47 3.76 3.17
N ILE A 58 5.54 4.40 2.48
CA ILE A 58 4.11 4.29 2.76
C ILE A 58 3.74 2.85 2.47
N SER A 59 3.22 2.15 3.47
CA SER A 59 2.93 0.72 3.37
C SER A 59 1.57 0.45 3.98
N PHE A 60 0.64 -0.02 3.15
CA PHE A 60 -0.66 -0.51 3.59
C PHE A 60 -0.73 -2.02 3.45
N CYS A 61 -1.37 -2.67 4.42
CA CYS A 61 -1.50 -4.11 4.51
C CYS A 61 -2.97 -4.49 4.68
N GLU A 62 -3.37 -5.58 4.03
CA GLU A 62 -4.59 -6.32 4.30
C GLU A 62 -4.29 -7.81 4.45
N ILE A 63 -5.16 -8.49 5.19
CA ILE A 63 -4.98 -9.86 5.63
C ILE A 63 -6.20 -10.70 5.24
N CYS A 64 -5.96 -11.88 4.66
CA CYS A 64 -6.97 -12.90 4.42
C CYS A 64 -6.60 -14.18 5.19
N GLU A 65 -7.49 -14.61 6.07
CA GLU A 65 -7.35 -15.86 6.85
C GLU A 65 -7.86 -17.09 6.09
N THR A 66 -8.76 -16.89 5.12
CA THR A 66 -9.44 -17.96 4.37
C THR A 66 -8.98 -18.02 2.92
N ILE A 67 -7.68 -18.29 2.72
CA ILE A 67 -7.04 -18.27 1.38
C ILE A 67 -7.62 -19.28 0.38
N SER A 68 -8.31 -20.32 0.86
CA SER A 68 -8.98 -21.30 0.01
C SER A 68 -10.24 -20.77 -0.67
N GLU A 69 -10.76 -19.62 -0.22
CA GLU A 69 -11.95 -18.98 -0.75
C GLU A 69 -11.55 -17.83 -1.67
N SER A 70 -11.72 -18.03 -2.98
CA SER A 70 -11.36 -17.02 -4.00
C SER A 70 -12.05 -15.67 -3.75
N ARG A 71 -13.29 -15.72 -3.26
CA ARG A 71 -14.07 -14.53 -2.91
C ARG A 71 -13.45 -13.75 -1.74
N ALA A 72 -12.99 -14.45 -0.70
CA ALA A 72 -12.35 -13.81 0.45
C ALA A 72 -11.02 -13.13 0.05
N LEU A 73 -10.24 -13.76 -0.83
CA LEU A 73 -9.05 -13.14 -1.43
C LEU A 73 -9.42 -11.90 -2.25
N LEU A 74 -10.44 -11.97 -3.09
CA LEU A 74 -10.90 -10.83 -3.88
C LEU A 74 -11.34 -9.65 -3.00
N ASP A 75 -12.16 -9.92 -1.98
CA ASP A 75 -12.62 -8.88 -1.05
C ASP A 75 -11.44 -8.26 -0.27
N THR A 76 -10.42 -9.04 0.05
CA THR A 76 -9.18 -8.56 0.70
C THR A 76 -8.38 -7.62 -0.21
N VAL A 77 -8.20 -8.00 -1.47
CA VAL A 77 -7.49 -7.17 -2.46
C VAL A 77 -8.29 -5.90 -2.77
N GLN A 78 -9.62 -5.98 -2.84
CA GLN A 78 -10.49 -4.83 -3.02
C GLN A 78 -10.37 -3.85 -1.84
N LYS A 79 -10.38 -4.33 -0.59
CA LYS A 79 -10.17 -3.47 0.60
C LYS A 79 -8.85 -2.73 0.55
N LEU A 80 -7.77 -3.40 0.14
CA LEU A 80 -6.47 -2.74 -0.02
C LEU A 80 -6.52 -1.68 -1.12
N HIS A 81 -7.14 -1.98 -2.26
CA HIS A 81 -7.30 -1.04 -3.37
C HIS A 81 -8.09 0.22 -2.95
N ASP A 82 -9.21 0.03 -2.27
CA ASP A 82 -10.04 1.12 -1.76
C ASP A 82 -9.30 1.95 -0.71
N LYS A 83 -8.49 1.32 0.13
CA LYS A 83 -7.64 2.00 1.11
C LYS A 83 -6.58 2.87 0.44
N CYS A 84 -5.84 2.33 -0.54
CA CYS A 84 -4.86 3.10 -1.30
C CYS A 84 -5.51 4.28 -2.03
N THR A 85 -6.66 4.04 -2.67
CA THR A 85 -7.38 5.07 -3.44
C THR A 85 -7.90 6.18 -2.52
N ARG A 86 -8.51 5.83 -1.38
CA ARG A 86 -8.96 6.83 -0.40
C ARG A 86 -7.82 7.61 0.20
N ALA A 87 -6.74 6.94 0.62
CA ALA A 87 -5.58 7.61 1.18
C ALA A 87 -5.00 8.66 0.22
N TRP A 88 -4.92 8.34 -1.08
CA TRP A 88 -4.45 9.28 -2.10
C TRP A 88 -5.30 10.56 -2.17
N ILE A 89 -6.61 10.45 -1.96
CA ILE A 89 -7.56 11.57 -2.01
C ILE A 89 -7.57 12.35 -0.69
N ASP A 90 -7.64 11.62 0.43
CA ASP A 90 -7.88 12.20 1.76
C ASP A 90 -6.63 12.88 2.33
N PHE A 91 -5.44 12.50 1.87
CA PHE A 91 -4.16 13.05 2.34
C PHE A 91 -3.37 13.71 1.18
N PRO A 92 -3.86 14.83 0.61
CA PRO A 92 -3.21 15.48 -0.53
C PRO A 92 -1.87 16.14 -0.17
N ASN A 93 -1.73 16.59 1.07
CA ASN A 93 -0.55 17.33 1.56
C ASN A 93 0.04 16.72 2.85
N GLU A 94 -0.32 15.47 3.15
CA GLU A 94 0.08 14.78 4.36
C GLU A 94 0.47 13.35 3.98
N ILE A 95 1.34 12.73 4.78
CA ILE A 95 1.77 11.36 4.53
C ILE A 95 0.88 10.42 5.32
N PRO A 96 0.13 9.52 4.67
CA PRO A 96 -0.68 8.58 5.41
C PRO A 96 0.18 7.43 5.93
N PHE A 97 -0.17 6.93 7.10
CA PHE A 97 0.29 5.65 7.62
C PHE A 97 -0.89 4.80 8.10
N GLN A 98 -0.70 3.49 8.10
CA GLN A 98 -1.66 2.55 8.65
C GLN A 98 -1.31 2.24 10.12
N THR A 99 -2.27 2.42 11.01
CA THR A 99 -2.13 2.06 12.43
C THR A 99 -2.25 0.54 12.61
N ALA A 100 -1.85 0.04 13.78
CA ALA A 100 -2.06 -1.35 14.16
C ALA A 100 -3.54 -1.77 14.22
N THR A 101 -4.47 -0.82 14.31
CA THR A 101 -5.93 -1.05 14.29
C THR A 101 -6.54 -0.95 12.90
N ASN A 102 -5.71 -0.90 11.85
CA ASN A 102 -6.11 -0.77 10.44
C ASN A 102 -6.73 0.59 10.05
N GLU A 103 -6.59 1.61 10.89
CA GLU A 103 -6.97 2.99 10.55
C GLU A 103 -5.89 3.66 9.69
N ILE A 104 -6.29 4.62 8.85
CA ILE A 104 -5.36 5.45 8.09
C ILE A 104 -5.36 6.86 8.68
N LYS A 105 -4.18 7.35 9.04
CA LYS A 105 -3.98 8.66 9.68
C LYS A 105 -2.80 9.39 9.03
N ALA A 106 -2.75 10.70 9.19
CA ALA A 106 -1.58 11.48 8.82
C ALA A 106 -0.43 11.19 9.79
N ASP A 107 0.74 10.88 9.25
CA ASP A 107 1.98 10.65 9.99
C ASP A 107 2.61 11.99 10.39
N ILE A 108 3.42 11.93 11.44
CA ILE A 108 4.24 13.05 11.88
C ILE A 108 5.50 13.08 11.00
N ILE A 109 5.58 14.10 10.15
CA ILE A 109 6.73 14.35 9.28
C ILE A 109 7.73 15.29 9.95
N PHE A 110 9.03 15.01 9.78
CA PHE A 110 10.11 15.82 10.39
C PHE A 110 10.22 17.24 9.82
N GLN A 111 9.80 17.40 8.57
CA GLN A 111 9.77 18.67 7.85
C GLN A 111 8.38 18.85 7.22
N PRO A 112 7.87 20.08 7.10
CA PRO A 112 6.59 20.34 6.44
C PRO A 112 6.54 19.75 5.03
N PHE A 113 5.38 19.21 4.63
CA PHE A 113 5.21 18.53 3.34
C PHE A 113 5.49 19.45 2.15
N GLU A 114 5.19 20.74 2.30
CA GLU A 114 5.44 21.79 1.31
C GLU A 114 6.93 21.90 0.97
N THR A 115 7.79 21.67 1.96
CA THR A 115 9.25 21.75 1.85
C THR A 115 9.93 20.42 1.52
N ALA A 116 9.15 19.34 1.40
CA ALA A 116 9.70 18.03 1.12
C ALA A 116 10.34 17.96 -0.27
N ARG A 117 11.32 17.06 -0.43
CA ARG A 117 12.09 16.94 -1.68
C ARG A 117 11.18 16.47 -2.80
N GLU A 118 11.17 17.17 -3.91
CA GLU A 118 10.43 16.76 -5.10
C GLU A 118 10.98 15.43 -5.66
N TYR A 119 10.07 14.52 -6.00
CA TYR A 119 10.32 13.27 -6.69
C TYR A 119 10.54 13.58 -8.17
N HIS A 120 11.78 13.65 -8.60
CA HIS A 120 12.11 13.81 -10.01
C HIS A 120 12.17 12.43 -10.68
N VAL A 121 11.16 12.13 -11.49
CA VAL A 121 11.03 10.90 -12.30
C VAL A 121 12.25 10.66 -13.24
N ASN A 122 13.11 11.67 -13.41
CA ASN A 122 14.32 11.63 -14.24
C ASN A 122 15.66 11.54 -13.48
N ASP A 123 15.65 11.23 -12.17
CA ASP A 123 16.90 10.99 -11.43
C ASP A 123 17.54 9.66 -11.87
N LYS A 124 18.44 9.73 -12.87
CA LYS A 124 19.18 8.60 -13.48
C LYS A 124 20.02 7.76 -12.51
N ARG A 125 19.93 8.00 -11.19
CA ARG A 125 20.61 7.25 -10.14
C ARG A 125 19.87 5.99 -9.71
N TYR A 126 18.55 5.91 -9.90
CA TYR A 126 17.74 4.78 -9.42
C TYR A 126 17.43 3.72 -10.49
N PHE A 127 17.70 4.02 -11.76
CA PHE A 127 17.60 3.09 -12.88
C PHE A 127 18.96 2.99 -13.58
N ARG A 128 19.88 2.21 -13.01
CA ARG A 128 21.11 1.75 -13.67
C ARG A 128 21.12 0.23 -13.70
#